data_AF-A0A956IXW2-F1
#
_entry.id   AF-A0A956IXW2-F1
#
_cell.length_a   1.000
_cell.length_b   1.000
_cell.length_c   1.000
_cell.angle_alpha   90.00
_cell.angle_beta   90.00
_cell.angle_gamma   90.00
#
_symmetry.space_group_name_H-M   'P 1'
#
loop_
_entity.id
_entity.type
_entity.pdbx_description
1 polymer ?
#
loop_
_entity_poly.entity_id
_entity_poly.type
_entity_poly.pdbx_seq_one_letter_code
_entity_poly.pdbx_strand_id
1 'polypeptide(L)'
;VWTEVQKLQASDGGSGERFGYSMVIEGDALVVGAPRALIDGVETGAAYVFRREPGGWSEVAKLVPTDGEEDDKFGEHVALRGGQLLVSSPGYNGQGNAMGAAYLFSAP
;
A
#
# COMPACT_ATOMS: atom_id res chain seq x y z
N VAL A 1 -12.19 25.75 -10.33
CA VAL A 1 -13.09 24.86 -9.56
C VAL A 1 -12.52 23.45 -9.65
N TRP A 2 -12.51 22.70 -8.55
CA TRP A 2 -12.08 21.31 -8.54
C TRP A 2 -13.27 20.39 -8.85
N THR A 3 -13.03 19.34 -9.63
CA THR A 3 -14.05 18.35 -10.01
C THR A 3 -13.52 16.96 -9.67
N GLU A 4 -14.31 16.17 -8.92
CA GLU A 4 -14.05 14.75 -8.72
C GLU A 4 -14.28 14.01 -10.04
N VAL A 5 -13.22 13.43 -10.61
CA VAL A 5 -13.29 12.66 -11.87
C VAL A 5 -13.33 11.16 -11.65
N GLN A 6 -12.82 10.70 -10.50
CA GLN A 6 -12.75 9.29 -10.14
C GLN A 6 -12.57 9.14 -8.63
N LYS A 7 -13.19 8.10 -8.08
CA LYS A 7 -12.94 7.60 -6.73
C LYS A 7 -12.21 6.27 -6.84
N LEU A 8 -11.11 6.14 -6.11
CA LEU A 8 -10.31 4.91 -6.06
C LEU A 8 -10.60 4.17 -4.77
N GLN A 9 -10.71 2.86 -4.86
CA GLN A 9 -10.92 1.94 -3.75
C GLN A 9 -10.05 0.71 -3.99
N ALA A 10 -9.58 0.07 -2.92
CA ALA A 10 -8.98 -1.26 -3.01
C ALA A 10 -9.96 -2.24 -3.65
N SER A 11 -9.47 -3.06 -4.58
CA SER A 11 -10.25 -4.09 -5.28
C SER A 11 -10.89 -5.11 -4.32
N ASP A 12 -10.28 -5.32 -3.15
CA ASP A 12 -10.71 -6.26 -2.12
C ASP A 12 -10.93 -5.59 -0.75
N GLY A 13 -11.12 -4.26 -0.72
CA GLY A 13 -11.16 -3.49 0.52
C GLY A 13 -12.27 -3.91 1.48
N GLY A 14 -11.89 -4.23 2.71
CA GLY A 14 -12.76 -4.54 3.84
C GLY A 14 -13.06 -3.36 4.76
N SER A 15 -14.01 -3.56 5.69
CA SER A 15 -14.33 -2.58 6.72
C SER A 15 -13.14 -2.40 7.67
N GLY A 16 -12.72 -1.16 7.89
CA GLY A 16 -11.65 -0.84 8.85
C GLY A 16 -10.23 -1.02 8.34
N GLU A 17 -10.03 -1.43 7.09
CA GLU A 17 -8.70 -1.70 6.50
C GLU A 17 -7.88 -0.43 6.17
N ARG A 18 -8.52 0.74 6.27
CA ARG A 18 -7.90 2.06 6.13
C ARG A 18 -7.18 2.29 4.79
N PHE A 19 -7.73 1.77 3.69
CA PHE A 19 -7.29 2.20 2.36
C PHE A 19 -7.31 3.73 2.24
N GLY A 20 -6.22 4.30 1.74
CA GLY A 20 -6.04 5.76 1.66
C GLY A 20 -5.29 6.36 2.84
N TYR A 21 -4.80 5.55 3.78
CA TYR A 21 -4.05 6.03 4.95
C TYR A 21 -2.75 6.75 4.57
N SER A 22 -2.06 6.23 3.56
CA SER A 22 -0.89 6.87 2.95
C SER A 22 -0.99 6.81 1.44
N MET A 23 -0.36 7.76 0.75
CA MET A 23 -0.35 7.77 -0.72
C MET A 23 0.88 8.48 -1.28
N VAL A 24 1.34 8.00 -2.43
CA VAL A 24 2.39 8.65 -3.22
C VAL A 24 2.09 8.50 -4.70
N ILE A 25 2.39 9.53 -5.49
CA ILE A 25 2.19 9.53 -6.94
C ILE A 25 3.47 10.01 -7.63
N GLU A 26 3.90 9.30 -8.67
CA GLU A 26 5.01 9.68 -9.56
C GLU A 26 4.64 9.31 -11.00
N GLY A 27 4.46 10.32 -11.85
CA GLY A 27 4.02 10.11 -13.24
C GLY A 27 2.67 9.39 -13.31
N ASP A 28 2.66 8.24 -13.97
CA ASP A 28 1.47 7.39 -14.16
C ASP A 28 1.34 6.30 -13.09
N ALA A 29 2.13 6.34 -12.01
CA ALA A 29 2.04 5.42 -10.89
C ALA A 29 1.54 6.12 -9.63
N LEU A 30 0.51 5.55 -8.99
CA LEU A 30 -0.03 5.94 -7.70
C LEU A 30 0.03 4.72 -6.78
N VAL A 31 0.51 4.88 -5.57
CA VAL A 31 0.49 3.83 -4.54
C VAL A 31 -0.33 4.33 -3.36
N VAL A 32 -1.23 3.48 -2.87
CA VAL A 32 -2.12 3.79 -1.75
C VAL A 32 -1.96 2.72 -0.68
N GLY A 33 -1.59 3.14 0.53
CA GLY A 33 -1.44 2.28 1.69
C GLY A 33 -2.76 1.96 2.39
N ALA A 34 -2.85 0.75 2.93
CA ALA A 34 -3.92 0.23 3.74
C ALA A 34 -3.31 -0.59 4.90
N PRO A 35 -2.81 0.07 5.97
CA PRO A 35 -2.06 -0.59 7.03
C PRO A 35 -2.86 -1.59 7.87
N ARG A 36 -4.18 -1.67 7.65
CA ARG A 36 -5.07 -2.63 8.32
C ARG A 36 -5.72 -3.63 7.36
N ALA A 37 -5.22 -3.73 6.13
CA ALA A 37 -5.73 -4.72 5.18
C ALA A 37 -5.57 -6.14 5.73
N LEU A 38 -6.61 -6.95 5.58
CA LEU A 38 -6.58 -8.35 5.95
C LEU A 38 -6.00 -9.19 4.80
N ILE A 39 -4.97 -9.97 5.11
CA ILE A 39 -4.40 -10.98 4.22
C ILE A 39 -4.69 -12.34 4.84
N ASP A 40 -5.52 -13.14 4.18
CA ASP A 40 -5.99 -14.44 4.69
C ASP A 40 -6.55 -14.39 6.13
N GLY A 41 -7.18 -13.27 6.49
CA GLY A 41 -7.80 -13.03 7.79
C GLY A 41 -6.88 -12.43 8.86
N VAL A 42 -5.63 -12.10 8.52
CA VAL A 42 -4.65 -11.49 9.43
C VAL A 42 -4.42 -10.02 9.06
N GLU A 43 -4.44 -9.11 10.04
CA GLU A 43 -4.20 -7.68 9.85
C GLU A 43 -2.68 -7.40 9.69
N THR A 44 -2.13 -7.75 8.53
CA THR A 44 -0.71 -7.51 8.20
C THR A 44 -0.50 -6.17 7.48
N GLY A 45 -1.54 -5.68 6.78
CA GLY A 45 -1.50 -4.49 5.96
C GLY A 45 -1.16 -4.76 4.48
N ALA A 46 -1.47 -3.80 3.62
CA ALA A 46 -1.22 -3.86 2.18
C ALA A 46 -0.90 -2.49 1.59
N ALA A 47 -0.33 -2.47 0.39
CA ALA A 47 -0.24 -1.28 -0.45
C ALA A 47 -0.75 -1.62 -1.87
N TYR A 48 -1.55 -0.73 -2.44
CA TYR A 48 -2.21 -0.94 -3.73
C TYR A 48 -1.58 -0.01 -4.76
N VAL A 49 -1.18 -0.57 -5.90
CA VAL A 49 -0.57 0.17 -7.00
C VAL A 49 -1.63 0.41 -8.06
N PHE A 50 -1.83 1.67 -8.40
CA PHE A 50 -2.67 2.13 -9.49
C PHE A 50 -1.81 2.67 -10.63
N ARG A 51 -2.22 2.40 -11.87
CA ARG A 51 -1.62 2.97 -13.06
C ARG A 51 -2.60 3.86 -13.79
N ARG A 52 -2.11 4.97 -14.33
CA ARG A 52 -2.91 5.85 -15.18
C ARG A 52 -3.01 5.28 -16.59
N GLU A 53 -4.23 5.15 -17.06
CA GLU A 53 -4.61 4.72 -18.41
C GLU A 53 -5.50 5.79 -19.07
N PRO A 54 -5.74 5.73 -20.40
CA PRO A 54 -6.61 6.70 -21.08
C PRO A 54 -8.02 6.85 -20.48
N GLY A 55 -8.51 5.83 -19.77
CA GLY A 55 -9.81 5.82 -19.10
C GLY A 55 -9.80 6.26 -17.63
N GLY A 56 -8.64 6.61 -17.05
CA GLY A 56 -8.49 6.92 -15.62
C GLY A 56 -7.45 6.03 -14.95
N TRP A 57 -7.55 5.89 -13.64
CA TRP A 57 -6.66 5.02 -12.87
C TRP A 57 -7.23 3.62 -12.74
N SER A 58 -6.41 2.60 -12.97
CA SER A 58 -6.72 1.19 -12.75
C SER A 58 -5.81 0.62 -11.66
N GLU A 59 -6.34 -0.21 -10.75
CA GLU A 59 -5.49 -0.98 -9.85
C GLU A 59 -4.76 -2.06 -10.65
N VAL A 60 -3.43 -2.11 -10.56
CA VAL A 60 -2.59 -3.05 -11.31
C VAL A 60 -1.83 -4.03 -10.42
N ALA A 61 -1.75 -3.78 -9.11
CA ALA A 61 -1.16 -4.71 -8.15
C ALA A 61 -1.63 -4.43 -6.72
N LYS A 62 -1.68 -5.50 -5.92
CA LYS A 62 -1.69 -5.46 -4.45
C LYS A 62 -0.33 -5.97 -3.96
N LEU A 63 0.35 -5.17 -3.16
CA LEU A 63 1.60 -5.51 -2.50
C LEU A 63 1.29 -5.94 -1.07
N VAL A 64 1.85 -7.08 -0.69
CA VAL A 64 1.76 -7.67 0.64
C VAL A 64 3.16 -8.01 1.14
N PRO A 65 3.43 -7.90 2.45
CA PRO A 65 4.69 -8.37 3.02
C PRO A 65 4.80 -9.89 2.88
N THR A 66 6.00 -10.41 2.59
CA THR A 66 6.24 -11.86 2.43
C THR A 66 6.27 -12.63 3.75
N ASP A 67 6.53 -11.90 4.82
CA ASP A 67 6.74 -12.34 6.20
C ASP A 67 5.88 -11.52 7.16
N GLY A 68 4.75 -11.00 6.68
CA GLY A 68 3.86 -10.17 7.47
C GLY A 68 3.17 -10.95 8.58
N GLU A 69 3.21 -10.40 9.77
CA GLU A 69 2.50 -10.86 10.95
C GLU A 69 1.40 -9.87 11.36
N GLU A 70 0.58 -10.28 12.33
CA GLU A 70 -0.50 -9.45 12.86
C GLU A 70 0.05 -8.14 13.44
N ASP A 71 -0.59 -7.02 13.09
CA ASP A 71 -0.27 -5.65 13.54
C ASP A 71 1.06 -5.08 13.01
N ASP A 72 1.64 -5.69 11.97
CA ASP A 72 2.86 -5.22 11.30
C ASP A 72 2.72 -3.86 10.60
N LYS A 73 1.48 -3.51 10.23
CA LYS A 73 1.09 -2.25 9.59
C LYS A 73 1.81 -1.99 8.26
N PHE A 74 1.99 -3.01 7.43
CA PHE A 74 2.55 -2.83 6.09
C PHE A 74 1.68 -1.86 5.28
N GLY A 75 2.30 -0.84 4.68
CA GLY A 75 1.58 0.21 3.95
C GLY A 75 1.24 1.44 4.80
N GLU A 76 1.72 1.54 6.05
CA GLU A 76 1.47 2.73 6.88
C GLU A 76 2.08 4.00 6.27
N HIS A 77 3.26 3.90 5.66
CA HIS A 77 3.85 4.94 4.84
C HIS A 77 4.37 4.37 3.54
N VAL A 78 4.29 5.17 2.47
CA VAL A 78 4.80 4.83 1.14
C VAL A 78 5.64 5.99 0.61
N ALA A 79 6.71 5.66 -0.11
CA ALA A 79 7.52 6.63 -0.85
C ALA A 79 7.89 6.05 -2.21
N LEU A 80 7.80 6.85 -3.25
CA LEU A 80 8.11 6.46 -4.63
C LEU A 80 9.04 7.51 -5.22
N ARG A 81 10.18 7.07 -5.73
CA ARG A 81 11.09 7.93 -6.48
C ARG A 81 11.91 7.15 -7.48
N GLY A 82 11.94 7.61 -8.73
CA GLY A 82 12.80 7.02 -9.77
C GLY A 82 12.53 5.53 -9.98
N GLY A 83 11.26 5.11 -9.91
CA GLY A 83 10.86 3.70 -10.05
C GLY A 83 11.15 2.82 -8.83
N GLN A 84 11.66 3.38 -7.73
CA GLN A 84 11.82 2.67 -6.46
C GLN A 84 10.69 3.02 -5.50
N LEU A 85 9.93 2.01 -5.09
CA LEU A 85 8.86 2.12 -4.11
C LEU A 85 9.34 1.56 -2.77
N LEU A 86 9.25 2.36 -1.71
CA LEU A 86 9.41 1.94 -0.33
C LEU A 86 8.05 1.86 0.34
N VAL A 87 7.82 0.77 1.06
CA VAL A 87 6.63 0.57 1.90
C VAL A 87 7.06 0.26 3.32
N SER A 88 6.62 1.05 4.29
CA SER A 88 6.97 0.81 5.70
C SER A 88 6.04 -0.20 6.35
N SER A 89 6.55 -0.87 7.37
CA SER A 89 5.82 -1.76 8.27
C SER A 89 6.36 -1.53 9.69
N PRO A 90 5.99 -0.44 10.36
CA PRO A 90 6.61 -0.05 11.64
C PRO A 90 6.23 -0.97 12.80
N GLY A 91 5.15 -1.76 12.67
CA GLY A 91 4.78 -2.79 13.64
C GLY A 91 5.61 -4.07 13.52
N TYR A 92 6.36 -4.24 12.42
CA TYR A 92 7.12 -5.46 12.14
C TYR A 92 8.00 -5.87 13.33
N ASN A 93 7.74 -7.07 13.83
CA ASN A 93 8.23 -7.57 15.11
C ASN A 93 9.49 -8.45 15.00
N GLY A 94 9.91 -8.83 13.79
CA GLY A 94 11.10 -9.64 13.54
C GLY A 94 11.29 -10.79 14.55
N GLN A 95 12.53 -11.01 15.02
CA GLN A 95 12.86 -12.01 16.06
C GLN A 95 12.44 -11.56 17.49
N GLY A 96 11.30 -10.89 17.66
CA GLY A 96 10.67 -10.66 18.98
C GLY A 96 10.78 -9.26 19.57
N ASN A 97 11.06 -8.21 18.79
CA ASN A 97 10.91 -6.81 19.19
C ASN A 97 10.38 -6.02 17.99
N ALA A 98 9.35 -5.17 18.16
CA ALA A 98 8.82 -4.27 17.13
C ALA A 98 9.90 -3.30 16.59
N MET A 99 10.80 -3.80 15.74
CA MET A 99 11.93 -3.05 15.17
C MET A 99 11.50 -2.23 13.96
N GLY A 100 10.33 -2.54 13.40
CA GLY A 100 9.87 -2.02 12.13
C GLY A 100 10.67 -2.59 10.95
N ALA A 101 10.07 -2.49 9.77
CA ALA A 101 10.72 -2.84 8.51
C ALA A 101 10.34 -1.84 7.41
N ALA A 102 11.16 -1.80 6.36
CA ALA A 102 10.83 -1.13 5.11
C ALA A 102 11.12 -2.09 3.95
N TYR A 103 10.17 -2.21 3.05
CA TYR A 103 10.21 -3.09 1.90
C TYR A 103 10.45 -2.26 0.65
N LEU A 104 11.48 -2.63 -0.13
CA LEU A 104 11.86 -1.96 -1.36
C LEU A 104 11.37 -2.78 -2.57
N PHE A 105 10.60 -2.14 -3.44
CA PHE A 105 10.14 -2.67 -4.71
C PHE A 105 10.72 -1.84 -5.85
N SER A 106 11.10 -2.50 -6.95
CA SER A 106 11.51 -1.83 -8.18
C SER A 106 10.44 -2.07 -9.24
N ALA A 107 10.02 -1.01 -9.92
CA ALA A 107 9.24 -1.16 -11.15
C ALA A 107 10.13 -1.85 -12.20
N PRO A 108 9.58 -2.77 -13.02
CA PRO A 108 10.29 -3.38 -14.13
C PRO A 108 10.72 -2.34 -15.19
#